data_AF-J1RZB2-F1
#
_entry.id   AF-J1RZB2-F1
#
_cell.length_a   1.000
_cell.length_b   1.000
_cell.length_c   1.000
_cell.angle_alpha   90.00
_cell.angle_beta   90.00
_cell.angle_gamma   90.00
#
_symmetry.space_group_name_H-M   'P 1'
#
loop_
_entity.id
_entity.type
_entity.pdbx_description
1 polymer ?
#
loop_
_entity_poly.entity_id
_entity_poly.type
_entity_poly.pdbx_seq_one_letter_code
_entity_poly.pdbx_strand_id
1 'polypeptide(L)'
;MPEWRDEPARERTAPPGTRRLVVLCDTPDADVTDLRRHLPGGSVARVESGDDGPAAAYEHAATRLLGELQRLLNQPAGGPRSVQVVCREGTPYGYAGLIGMLRTAAQEDPALHCRLIEFTQRPSGEELAGVLRAESGQAADHVRYTGGRRQVRAWAAAPRAAAPPP
;
A
#
# COMPACT_ATOMS: atom_id res chain seq x y z
N MET A 1 -7.04 16.62 12.00
CA MET A 1 -7.86 15.56 11.36
C MET A 1 -7.16 15.07 10.11
N PRO A 2 -7.31 13.77 9.78
CA PRO A 2 -6.74 13.24 8.56
C PRO A 2 -7.52 13.72 7.33
N GLU A 3 -6.81 14.01 6.25
CA GLU A 3 -7.39 14.45 4.98
C GLU A 3 -6.65 13.82 3.80
N TRP A 4 -7.27 13.87 2.62
CA TRP A 4 -6.66 13.45 1.37
C TRP A 4 -6.35 14.69 0.54
N ARG A 5 -5.08 14.83 0.11
CA ARG A 5 -4.62 15.96 -0.72
C ARG A 5 -4.30 15.46 -2.12
N ASP A 6 -4.74 16.20 -3.13
CA ASP A 6 -4.31 15.98 -4.51
C ASP A 6 -2.80 16.23 -4.61
N GLU A 7 -2.06 15.19 -4.96
CA GLU A 7 -0.61 15.25 -5.13
C GLU A 7 -0.18 14.28 -6.24
N PRO A 8 0.05 14.78 -7.46
CA PRO A 8 0.55 13.98 -8.57
C PRO A 8 1.88 13.29 -8.23
N ALA A 9 2.08 12.09 -8.77
CA ALA A 9 3.36 11.42 -8.64
C ALA A 9 4.45 12.26 -9.32
N ARG A 10 5.60 12.42 -8.67
CA ARG A 10 6.76 13.09 -9.27
C ARG A 10 7.54 12.09 -10.12
N GLU A 11 8.28 12.57 -11.11
CA GLU A 11 9.23 11.75 -11.87
C GLU A 11 10.42 11.35 -10.99
N ARG A 12 10.21 10.32 -10.17
CA ARG A 12 11.18 9.76 -9.22
C ARG A 12 11.22 8.25 -9.40
N THR A 13 12.40 7.73 -9.63
CA THR A 13 12.64 6.29 -9.65
C THR A 13 13.11 5.80 -8.28
N ALA A 14 12.76 4.58 -7.93
CA ALA A 14 13.41 3.90 -6.82
C ALA A 14 14.92 3.77 -7.08
N PRO A 15 15.74 3.64 -6.02
CA PRO A 15 17.15 3.30 -6.17
C PRO A 15 17.33 2.05 -7.06
N PRO A 16 18.39 2.00 -7.90
CA PRO A 16 18.71 0.80 -8.65
C PRO A 16 18.88 -0.41 -7.73
N GLY A 17 18.36 -1.56 -8.15
CA GLY A 17 18.45 -2.80 -7.36
C GLY A 17 17.47 -2.90 -6.19
N THR A 18 16.52 -1.96 -6.02
CA THR A 18 15.47 -2.09 -5.00
C THR A 18 14.66 -3.37 -5.21
N ARG A 19 14.68 -4.24 -4.19
CA ARG A 19 13.87 -5.47 -4.20
C ARG A 19 12.44 -5.13 -3.78
N ARG A 20 11.48 -5.45 -4.64
CA ARG A 20 10.06 -5.12 -4.43
C ARG A 20 9.25 -6.36 -4.04
N LEU A 21 8.49 -6.22 -2.95
CA LEU A 21 7.37 -7.07 -2.61
C LEU A 21 6.07 -6.30 -2.82
N VAL A 22 5.12 -6.89 -3.53
CA VAL A 22 3.75 -6.39 -3.70
C VAL A 22 2.80 -7.35 -3.00
N VAL A 23 1.94 -6.84 -2.12
CA VAL A 23 0.87 -7.59 -1.46
C VAL A 23 -0.45 -7.13 -2.03
N LEU A 24 -1.18 -8.02 -2.69
CA LEU A 24 -2.42 -7.73 -3.38
C LEU A 24 -3.62 -8.27 -2.60
N CYS A 25 -4.49 -7.39 -2.11
CA CYS A 25 -5.72 -7.75 -1.42
C CYS A 25 -6.89 -7.87 -2.41
N ASP A 26 -7.53 -9.04 -2.42
CA ASP A 26 -8.71 -9.41 -3.22
C ASP A 26 -8.58 -9.16 -4.72
N THR A 27 -7.36 -9.22 -5.24
CA THR A 27 -7.09 -8.94 -6.66
C THR A 27 -7.35 -10.20 -7.50
N PRO A 28 -8.10 -10.12 -8.63
CA PRO A 28 -8.48 -11.30 -9.42
C PRO A 28 -7.27 -11.94 -10.10
N ASP A 29 -7.34 -13.25 -10.32
CA ASP A 29 -6.28 -14.05 -10.94
C ASP A 29 -5.78 -13.48 -12.27
N ALA A 30 -6.69 -13.01 -13.11
CA ALA A 30 -6.38 -12.45 -14.42
C ALA A 30 -5.48 -11.20 -14.28
N ASP A 31 -5.84 -10.28 -13.38
CA ASP A 31 -5.07 -9.05 -13.15
C ASP A 31 -3.72 -9.36 -12.51
N VAL A 32 -3.64 -10.33 -11.60
CA VAL A 32 -2.35 -10.76 -11.02
C VAL A 32 -1.45 -11.38 -12.08
N THR A 33 -2.02 -12.17 -12.98
CA THR A 33 -1.27 -12.82 -14.07
C THR A 33 -0.72 -11.78 -15.03
N ASP A 34 -1.54 -10.81 -15.40
CA ASP A 34 -1.15 -9.70 -16.25
C ASP A 34 -0.10 -8.81 -15.58
N LEU A 35 -0.33 -8.42 -14.32
CA LEU A 35 0.61 -7.66 -13.49
C LEU A 35 2.02 -8.28 -13.51
N ARG A 36 2.13 -9.60 -13.30
CA ARG A 36 3.43 -10.31 -13.27
C ARG A 36 4.20 -10.18 -14.58
N ARG A 37 3.53 -10.06 -15.73
CA ARG A 37 4.18 -9.85 -17.04
C ARG A 37 4.81 -8.46 -17.13
N HIS A 38 4.17 -7.46 -16.52
CA HIS A 38 4.61 -6.06 -16.54
C HIS A 38 5.52 -5.67 -15.36
N LEU A 39 5.81 -6.61 -14.46
CA LEU A 39 6.56 -6.36 -13.22
C LEU A 39 7.65 -7.42 -12.97
N PRO A 40 8.59 -7.62 -13.93
CA PRO A 40 9.62 -8.63 -13.81
C PRO A 40 10.54 -8.38 -12.61
N GLY A 41 10.87 -9.45 -11.87
CA GLY A 41 11.75 -9.39 -10.70
C GLY A 41 11.11 -8.92 -9.39
N GLY A 42 9.82 -8.56 -9.39
CA GLY A 42 9.06 -8.30 -8.17
C GLY A 42 8.45 -9.57 -7.57
N SER A 43 8.50 -9.71 -6.25
CA SER A 43 7.71 -10.72 -5.53
C SER A 43 6.26 -10.25 -5.40
N VAL A 44 5.30 -11.15 -5.67
CA VAL A 44 3.87 -10.86 -5.51
C VAL A 44 3.27 -11.87 -4.53
N ALA A 45 2.78 -11.37 -3.40
CA ALA A 45 1.96 -12.11 -2.45
C ALA A 45 0.49 -11.70 -2.60
N ARG A 46 -0.40 -12.66 -2.37
CA ARG A 46 -1.85 -12.46 -2.49
C ARG A 46 -2.52 -12.66 -1.14
N VAL A 47 -3.56 -11.90 -0.92
CA VAL A 47 -4.50 -12.01 0.20
C VAL A 47 -5.88 -12.11 -0.41
N GLU A 48 -6.63 -13.13 -0.02
CA GLU A 48 -7.99 -13.36 -0.49
C GLU A 48 -8.91 -13.35 0.72
N SER A 49 -9.95 -12.52 0.67
CA SER A 49 -11.04 -12.52 1.64
C SER A 49 -11.85 -13.80 1.45
N GLY A 50 -11.96 -14.61 2.49
CA GLY A 50 -12.94 -15.70 2.55
C GLY A 50 -14.34 -15.19 2.95
N ASP A 51 -15.29 -16.13 3.06
CA ASP A 51 -16.68 -15.84 3.41
C ASP A 51 -16.91 -15.65 4.93
N ASP A 52 -15.85 -15.70 5.74
CA ASP A 52 -15.89 -15.65 7.21
C ASP A 52 -16.08 -14.23 7.79
N GLY A 53 -16.36 -13.26 6.93
CA GLY A 53 -16.68 -11.88 7.30
C GLY A 53 -15.47 -10.94 7.50
N PRO A 54 -15.72 -9.66 7.81
CA PRO A 54 -14.69 -8.63 7.68
C PRO A 54 -13.51 -8.73 8.67
N ALA A 55 -13.76 -9.18 9.89
CA ALA A 55 -12.71 -9.34 10.89
C ALA A 55 -11.73 -10.45 10.47
N ALA A 56 -12.25 -11.60 10.02
CA ALA A 56 -11.44 -12.70 9.53
C ALA A 56 -10.66 -12.33 8.26
N ALA A 57 -11.28 -11.60 7.33
CA ALA A 57 -10.60 -11.08 6.14
C ALA A 57 -9.42 -10.16 6.50
N TYR A 58 -9.61 -9.26 7.48
CA TYR A 58 -8.52 -8.40 7.98
C TYR A 58 -7.41 -9.22 8.67
N GLU A 59 -7.79 -10.14 9.55
CA GLU A 59 -6.84 -10.99 10.27
C GLU A 59 -5.98 -11.83 9.32
N HIS A 60 -6.60 -12.41 8.28
CA HIS A 60 -5.89 -13.15 7.25
C HIS A 60 -4.88 -12.25 6.51
N ALA A 61 -5.31 -11.03 6.14
CA ALA A 61 -4.45 -10.05 5.49
C ALA A 61 -3.28 -9.61 6.37
N ALA A 62 -3.55 -9.31 7.64
CA ALA A 62 -2.55 -8.92 8.62
C ALA A 62 -1.55 -10.06 8.88
N THR A 63 -2.04 -11.29 9.07
CA THR A 63 -1.19 -12.47 9.27
C THR A 63 -0.28 -12.70 8.07
N ARG A 64 -0.82 -12.60 6.85
CA ARG A 64 -0.03 -12.75 5.63
C ARG A 64 1.04 -11.66 5.50
N LEU A 65 0.66 -10.40 5.73
CA LEU A 65 1.59 -9.27 5.67
C LEU A 65 2.69 -9.40 6.73
N LEU A 66 2.35 -9.78 7.96
CA LEU A 66 3.31 -9.97 9.04
C LEU A 66 4.37 -11.01 8.66
N GLY A 67 3.94 -12.16 8.12
CA GLY A 67 4.87 -13.21 7.70
C GLY A 67 5.84 -12.74 6.60
N GLU A 68 5.37 -11.95 5.64
CA GLU A 68 6.24 -11.38 4.62
C GLU A 68 7.21 -10.33 5.18
N LEU A 69 6.74 -9.47 6.10
CA LEU A 69 7.57 -8.46 6.76
C LEU A 69 8.65 -9.13 7.60
N GLN A 70 8.30 -10.13 8.41
CA GLN A 70 9.26 -10.92 9.19
C GLN A 70 10.31 -11.58 8.29
N ARG A 71 9.90 -12.16 7.17
CA ARG A 71 10.84 -12.75 6.19
C ARG A 71 11.79 -11.72 5.62
N LEU A 72 11.33 -10.49 5.35
CA LEU A 72 12.16 -9.40 4.82
C LEU A 72 13.11 -8.80 5.85
N LEU A 73 12.67 -8.69 7.11
CA LEU A 73 13.44 -8.10 8.22
C LEU A 73 14.49 -9.07 8.77
N ASN A 74 14.23 -10.38 8.74
CA ASN A 74 15.16 -11.41 9.21
C ASN A 74 16.23 -11.81 8.18
N GLN A 75 16.19 -11.27 6.96
CA GLN A 75 17.22 -11.50 5.95
C GLN A 75 18.28 -10.39 6.03
N PRO A 76 19.58 -10.71 5.84
CA PRO A 76 20.62 -9.68 5.74
C PRO A 76 20.23 -8.64 4.69
N ALA A 77 20.28 -7.37 5.08
CA ALA A 77 19.90 -6.25 4.22
C ALA A 77 20.84 -6.17 3.00
N GLY A 78 20.47 -6.83 1.91
CA GLY A 78 21.21 -6.85 0.64
C GLY A 78 20.95 -5.63 -0.25
N GLY A 79 20.57 -4.50 0.34
CA GLY A 79 20.20 -3.27 -0.37
C GLY A 79 18.79 -2.74 -0.03
N PRO A 80 18.36 -1.67 -0.71
CA PRO A 80 17.06 -1.05 -0.49
C PRO A 80 15.92 -2.02 -0.83
N ARG A 81 14.87 -2.01 0.00
CA ARG A 81 13.70 -2.88 -0.16
C ARG A 81 12.44 -2.03 -0.20
N SER A 82 11.42 -2.49 -0.90
CA SER A 82 10.11 -1.84 -0.91
C SER A 82 8.98 -2.84 -0.72
N VAL A 83 8.02 -2.51 0.13
CA VAL A 83 6.77 -3.25 0.32
C VAL A 83 5.61 -2.36 -0.09
N GLN A 84 4.80 -2.83 -1.03
CA GLN A 84 3.62 -2.10 -1.51
C GLN A 84 2.38 -2.98 -1.31
N VAL A 85 1.47 -2.54 -0.45
CA VAL A 85 0.17 -3.18 -0.24
C VAL A 85 -0.86 -2.49 -1.11
N VAL A 86 -1.60 -3.25 -1.89
CA VAL A 86 -2.66 -2.76 -2.78
C VAL A 86 -3.98 -3.28 -2.28
N CYS A 87 -4.93 -2.37 -2.04
CA CYS A 87 -6.28 -2.73 -1.65
C CYS A 87 -7.32 -1.80 -2.29
N ARG A 88 -8.58 -2.24 -2.26
CA ARG A 88 -9.70 -1.41 -2.70
C ARG A 88 -10.13 -0.49 -1.56
N GLU A 89 -10.41 0.77 -1.90
CA GLU A 89 -10.92 1.75 -0.97
C GLU A 89 -12.35 1.39 -0.54
N GLY A 90 -12.68 1.61 0.73
CA GLY A 90 -14.05 1.48 1.24
C GLY A 90 -14.57 0.04 1.28
N THR A 91 -13.68 -0.96 1.24
CA THR A 91 -14.11 -2.34 1.54
C THR A 91 -14.52 -2.46 3.01
N PRO A 92 -15.47 -3.34 3.35
CA PRO A 92 -15.82 -3.58 4.74
C PRO A 92 -14.67 -4.21 5.53
N TYR A 93 -13.66 -4.76 4.85
CA TYR A 93 -12.54 -5.52 5.43
C TYR A 93 -11.46 -4.64 6.09
N GLY A 94 -11.53 -3.32 5.95
CA GLY A 94 -10.64 -2.42 6.71
C GLY A 94 -9.15 -2.54 6.37
N TYR A 95 -8.79 -3.00 5.17
CA TYR A 95 -7.38 -3.19 4.78
C TYR A 95 -6.52 -1.93 4.85
N ALA A 96 -7.14 -0.74 4.86
CA ALA A 96 -6.42 0.50 5.12
C ALA A 96 -5.70 0.49 6.49
N GLY A 97 -6.17 -0.31 7.46
CA GLY A 97 -5.53 -0.50 8.77
C GLY A 97 -4.14 -1.13 8.69
N LEU A 98 -3.82 -1.86 7.62
CA LEU A 98 -2.49 -2.47 7.41
C LEU A 98 -1.36 -1.43 7.34
N ILE A 99 -1.68 -0.15 7.11
CA ILE A 99 -0.70 0.95 7.18
C ILE A 99 0.01 1.01 8.54
N GLY A 100 -0.64 0.59 9.62
CA GLY A 100 -0.01 0.53 10.95
C GLY A 100 1.20 -0.40 10.95
N MET A 101 1.03 -1.61 10.43
CA MET A 101 2.11 -2.60 10.34
C MET A 101 3.24 -2.14 9.42
N LEU A 102 2.87 -1.54 8.28
CA LEU A 102 3.83 -0.98 7.32
C LEU A 102 4.70 0.12 7.93
N ARG A 103 4.10 1.01 8.73
CA ARG A 103 4.81 2.08 9.44
C ARG A 103 5.75 1.53 10.51
N THR A 104 5.31 0.53 11.27
CA THR A 104 6.17 -0.14 12.25
C THR A 104 7.38 -0.79 11.57
N ALA A 105 7.16 -1.56 10.49
CA ALA A 105 8.27 -2.20 9.77
C ALA A 105 9.27 -1.18 9.19
N ALA A 106 8.80 -0.03 8.68
CA ALA A 106 9.68 1.03 8.20
C ALA A 106 10.48 1.73 9.31
N GLN A 107 10.00 1.70 10.56
CA GLN A 107 10.75 2.21 11.72
C GLN A 107 11.82 1.21 12.19
N GLU A 108 11.55 -0.09 12.08
CA GLU A 108 12.50 -1.15 12.43
C GLU A 108 13.69 -1.21 11.47
N ASP A 109 13.46 -0.90 10.19
CA ASP A 109 14.49 -0.92 9.15
C ASP A 109 14.36 0.30 8.22
N PRO A 110 15.18 1.35 8.40
CA PRO A 110 15.11 2.55 7.57
C PRO A 110 15.41 2.33 6.07
N ALA A 111 15.98 1.18 5.68
CA ALA A 111 16.19 0.82 4.28
C ALA A 111 14.95 0.14 3.64
N LEU A 112 13.89 -0.08 4.43
CA LEU A 112 12.62 -0.63 4.00
C LEU A 112 11.60 0.48 3.74
N HIS A 113 11.23 0.67 2.48
CA HIS A 113 10.19 1.62 2.07
C HIS A 113 8.84 0.92 1.99
N CYS A 114 7.93 1.27 2.88
CA CYS A 114 6.58 0.69 2.91
C CYS A 114 5.54 1.67 2.35
N ARG A 115 4.57 1.14 1.61
CA ARG A 115 3.43 1.91 1.12
C ARG A 115 2.14 1.12 1.09
N LEU A 116 1.05 1.77 1.47
CA LEU A 116 -0.32 1.36 1.19
C LEU A 116 -0.88 2.17 0.01
N ILE A 117 -1.44 1.49 -0.97
CA ILE A 117 -2.05 2.05 -2.18
C ILE A 117 -3.50 1.60 -2.25
N GLU A 118 -4.41 2.55 -2.11
CA GLU A 118 -5.85 2.30 -2.23
C GLU A 118 -6.37 2.69 -3.62
N PHE A 119 -7.38 1.97 -4.11
CA PHE A 119 -8.06 2.29 -5.35
C PHE A 119 -9.58 2.33 -5.16
N THR A 120 -10.22 3.41 -5.58
CA THR A 120 -11.70 3.47 -5.64
C THR A 120 -12.24 2.53 -6.73
N GLN A 121 -11.54 2.47 -7.86
CA GLN A 121 -11.83 1.58 -8.98
C GLN A 121 -10.59 0.75 -9.29
N ARG A 122 -10.76 -0.56 -9.41
CA ARG A 122 -9.66 -1.48 -9.64
C ARG A 122 -9.03 -1.24 -11.02
N PRO A 123 -7.70 -0.97 -11.10
CA PRO A 123 -6.99 -0.92 -12.37
C PRO A 123 -6.78 -2.34 -12.93
N SER A 124 -6.55 -2.43 -14.24
CA SER A 124 -6.01 -3.64 -14.87
C SER A 124 -4.61 -3.98 -14.35
N GLY A 125 -4.11 -5.19 -14.62
CA GLY A 125 -2.77 -5.63 -14.24
C GLY A 125 -1.66 -4.71 -14.78
N GLU A 126 -1.72 -4.34 -16.07
CA GLU A 126 -0.80 -3.39 -16.71
C GLU A 126 -0.82 -2.01 -16.06
N GLU A 127 -2.01 -1.42 -15.85
CA GLU A 127 -2.16 -0.12 -15.21
C GLU A 127 -1.62 -0.15 -13.77
N LEU A 128 -1.92 -1.21 -13.03
CA LEU A 128 -1.40 -1.42 -11.68
C LEU A 128 0.13 -1.51 -11.68
N ALA A 129 0.73 -2.18 -12.68
CA ALA A 129 2.18 -2.22 -12.83
C ALA A 129 2.77 -0.82 -13.05
N GLY A 130 2.09 0.03 -13.81
CA GLY A 130 2.43 1.44 -13.99
C GLY A 130 2.44 2.19 -12.65
N VAL A 131 1.35 2.07 -11.88
CA VAL A 131 1.20 2.72 -10.58
C VAL A 131 2.28 2.25 -9.59
N LEU A 132 2.50 0.95 -9.45
CA LEU A 132 3.50 0.39 -8.52
C LEU A 132 4.91 0.90 -8.83
N ARG A 133 5.26 1.01 -10.12
CA ARG A 133 6.54 1.61 -10.56
C ARG A 133 6.62 3.09 -10.21
N ALA A 134 5.60 3.87 -10.55
CA ALA A 134 5.54 5.32 -10.27
C ALA A 134 5.61 5.62 -8.76
N GLU A 135 4.97 4.79 -7.95
CA GLU A 135 5.01 4.94 -6.49
C GLU A 135 6.38 4.59 -5.91
N SER A 136 7.14 3.66 -6.49
CA SER A 136 8.35 3.12 -5.84
C SER A 136 9.41 4.17 -5.47
N GLY A 137 9.45 5.32 -6.16
CA GLY A 137 10.33 6.44 -5.83
C GLY A 137 9.72 7.53 -4.95
N GLN A 138 8.43 7.45 -4.61
CA GLN A 138 7.72 8.48 -3.84
C GLN A 138 8.00 8.37 -2.33
N ALA A 139 7.75 9.45 -1.59
CA ALA A 139 7.94 9.50 -0.14
C ALA A 139 6.68 9.15 0.66
N ALA A 140 5.49 9.47 0.16
CA ALA A 140 4.23 9.23 0.86
C ALA A 140 4.02 7.73 1.15
N ASP A 141 3.62 7.37 2.36
CA ASP A 141 3.41 5.98 2.77
C ASP A 141 1.96 5.49 2.56
N HIS A 142 1.02 6.41 2.40
CA HIS A 142 -0.40 6.12 2.25
C HIS A 142 -0.99 6.97 1.14
N VAL A 143 -1.33 6.31 0.04
CA VAL A 143 -1.85 6.95 -1.17
C VAL A 143 -3.16 6.30 -1.58
N ARG A 144 -4.02 7.05 -2.26
CA ARG A 144 -5.17 6.50 -2.96
C ARG A 144 -5.27 7.04 -4.38
N TYR A 145 -5.84 6.24 -5.26
CA TYR A 145 -6.16 6.59 -6.63
C TYR A 145 -7.68 6.61 -6.79
N THR A 146 -8.22 7.80 -7.07
CA THR A 146 -9.66 8.04 -7.19
C THR A 146 -9.95 8.90 -8.42
N GLY A 147 -10.82 8.40 -9.32
CA GLY A 147 -11.10 9.07 -10.60
C GLY A 147 -9.84 9.40 -11.41
N GLY A 148 -8.87 8.47 -11.44
CA GLY A 148 -7.58 8.65 -12.13
C GLY A 148 -6.59 9.61 -11.44
N ARG A 149 -6.96 10.22 -10.31
CA ARG A 149 -6.11 11.16 -9.57
C ARG A 149 -5.45 10.49 -8.39
N ARG A 150 -4.16 10.79 -8.21
CA ARG A 150 -3.37 10.39 -7.04
C ARG A 150 -3.59 11.38 -5.89
N GLN A 151 -3.93 10.84 -4.74
CA GLN A 151 -4.06 11.57 -3.49
C GLN A 151 -3.19 10.97 -2.41
N VAL A 152 -2.61 11.82 -1.56
CA VAL A 152 -1.77 11.42 -0.43
C VAL A 152 -2.52 11.69 0.87
N ARG A 153 -2.40 10.77 1.83
CA ARG A 153 -2.94 10.96 3.18
C ARG A 153 -2.10 12.00 3.91
N ALA A 154 -2.75 13.05 4.39
CA ALA A 154 -2.12 14.15 5.13
C ALA A 154 -2.88 14.44 6.43
N TRP A 155 -2.28 15.26 7.27
CA TRP A 155 -2.89 15.78 8.49
C TRP A 155 -3.17 17.28 8.33
N ALA A 156 -4.41 17.68 8.60
CA ALA A 156 -4.81 19.08 8.80
C ALA A 156 -5.09 19.36 10.27
N ALA A 157 -5.01 20.64 10.67
CA ALA A 157 -5.51 21.07 11.97
C ALA A 157 -7.02 20.74 12.07
N ALA A 158 -7.47 20.31 13.24
CA ALA A 158 -8.91 20.21 13.48
C ALA A 158 -9.50 21.62 13.59
N PRO A 159 -10.72 21.87 13.07
CA PRO A 159 -11.44 23.10 13.33
C PRO A 159 -11.51 23.35 14.83
N ARG A 160 -11.17 24.57 15.25
CA ARG A 160 -11.35 24.98 16.64
C ARG A 160 -12.86 25.10 16.89
N ALA A 161 -13.38 24.35 17.86
CA ALA A 161 -14.76 24.54 18.31
C ALA A 161 -14.96 26.00 18.74
N ALA A 162 -16.06 26.62 18.30
CA ALA A 162 -16.44 27.92 18.81
C ALA A 162 -16.66 27.80 20.32
N ALA A 163 -16.14 28.76 21.09
CA ALA A 163 -16.45 28.82 22.51
C ALA A 163 -17.98 29.01 22.65
N PRO A 164 -18.65 28.31 23.59
CA PRO A 164 -20.05 28.58 23.85
C PRO A 164 -20.22 30.07 24.21
N PRO A 165 -21.33 30.71 23.80
CA PRO A 165 -21.61 32.08 24.22
C PRO A 165 -21.68 32.15 25.76
N PRO A 166 -21.35 33.32 26.34
CA PRO A 166 -21.37 33.54 27.80
C PRO A 166 -22.76 33.36 28.41
#